data_AF-A0A497XL02-F1
#
_entry.id   AF-A0A497XL02-F1
#
_cell.length_a   1.000
_cell.length_b   1.000
_cell.length_c   1.000
_cell.angle_alpha   90.00
_cell.angle_beta   90.00
_cell.angle_gamma   90.00
#
_symmetry.space_group_name_H-M   'P 1'
#
loop_
_entity.id
_entity.type
_entity.pdbx_description
1 polymer ?
#
loop_
_entity_poly.entity_id
_entity_poly.type
_entity_poly.pdbx_seq_one_letter_code
_entity_poly.pdbx_strand_id
1 'polypeptide(L)'
;MAKTKIVLEEGMLFSIKLNENAWTLGQLCNLFKIEGKRYEQYTLAFFNYLFPIEEKLKSEIETLDLSKPIIILTINGNPIKNYGLNIIGKREINYQNVPNYKNEISQSLGLYRNKSQDFDHILKTFFGLHPWDGFYKDNYVDEVLTEGTVKRKDVKYLKDFSVEELKQILPANSIKLKQILENQ
;
A
#
# COMPACT_ATOMS: atom_id res chain seq x y z
N MET A 1 -11.36 -32.25 7.47
CA MET A 1 -11.73 -31.47 6.26
C MET A 1 -10.49 -31.27 5.43
N ALA A 2 -10.47 -31.72 4.17
CA ALA A 2 -9.36 -31.46 3.27
C ALA A 2 -9.26 -29.94 3.06
N LYS A 3 -8.15 -29.32 3.47
CA LYS A 3 -7.87 -27.91 3.14
C LYS A 3 -7.73 -27.83 1.63
N THR A 4 -8.76 -27.35 0.95
CA THR A 4 -8.69 -27.04 -0.48
C THR A 4 -7.48 -26.16 -0.71
N LYS A 5 -6.54 -26.64 -1.52
CA LYS A 5 -5.31 -25.90 -1.81
C LYS A 5 -5.69 -24.68 -2.64
N ILE A 6 -5.66 -23.50 -2.02
CA ILE A 6 -5.86 -22.23 -2.74
C ILE A 6 -4.68 -22.06 -3.70
N VAL A 7 -4.99 -21.95 -4.99
CA VAL A 7 -4.01 -21.66 -6.05
C VAL A 7 -4.08 -20.15 -6.31
N LEU A 8 -2.95 -19.47 -6.18
CA LEU A 8 -2.85 -18.03 -6.46
C LEU A 8 -2.72 -17.80 -7.97
N GLU A 9 -3.42 -16.79 -8.47
CA GLU A 9 -3.45 -16.41 -9.89
C GLU A 9 -3.40 -14.89 -10.06
N GLU A 10 -2.84 -14.42 -11.17
CA GLU A 10 -2.87 -13.00 -11.52
C GLU A 10 -4.32 -12.48 -11.59
N GLY A 11 -4.49 -11.23 -11.16
CA GLY A 11 -5.79 -10.56 -11.05
C GLY A 11 -6.49 -10.77 -9.71
N MET A 12 -6.03 -11.69 -8.84
CA MET A 12 -6.63 -11.86 -7.51
C MET A 12 -6.52 -10.58 -6.69
N LEU A 13 -7.63 -10.18 -6.09
CA LEU A 13 -7.73 -9.04 -5.18
C LEU A 13 -7.69 -9.53 -3.74
N PHE A 14 -6.94 -8.82 -2.92
CA PHE A 14 -6.78 -9.07 -1.49
C PHE A 14 -7.31 -7.91 -0.67
N SER A 15 -8.01 -8.22 0.41
CA SER A 15 -8.17 -7.27 1.52
C SER A 15 -6.93 -7.33 2.40
N ILE A 16 -6.55 -6.16 2.90
CA ILE A 16 -5.36 -5.98 3.73
C ILE A 16 -5.79 -5.21 4.96
N LYS A 17 -5.76 -5.87 6.14
CA LYS A 17 -6.02 -5.21 7.42
C LYS A 17 -4.80 -4.39 7.80
N LEU A 18 -4.96 -3.08 7.92
CA LEU A 18 -3.89 -2.17 8.36
C LEU A 18 -3.89 -2.05 9.89
N ASN A 19 -5.08 -1.95 10.49
CA ASN A 19 -5.31 -1.98 11.94
C ASN A 19 -6.77 -2.41 12.23
N GLU A 20 -7.21 -2.32 13.49
CA GLU A 20 -8.55 -2.76 13.92
C GLU A 20 -9.72 -2.04 13.22
N ASN A 21 -9.50 -0.83 12.70
CA ASN A 21 -10.54 0.01 12.09
C ASN A 21 -10.15 0.48 10.68
N ALA A 22 -9.21 -0.20 10.02
CA ALA A 22 -8.70 0.23 8.73
C ALA A 22 -8.31 -0.95 7.84
N TRP A 23 -8.92 -0.99 6.66
CA TRP A 23 -8.65 -1.93 5.59
C TRP A 23 -8.33 -1.19 4.31
N THR A 24 -7.39 -1.76 3.56
CA THR A 24 -7.13 -1.38 2.18
C THR A 24 -7.18 -2.63 1.30
N LEU A 25 -6.83 -2.48 0.03
CA LEU A 25 -6.78 -3.58 -0.91
C LEU A 25 -5.54 -3.53 -1.80
N GLY A 26 -5.19 -4.70 -2.30
CA GLY A 26 -4.16 -4.87 -3.32
C GLY A 26 -4.53 -5.96 -4.31
N GLN A 27 -3.78 -6.05 -5.39
CA GLN A 27 -4.00 -7.03 -6.46
C GLN A 27 -2.71 -7.80 -6.74
N LEU A 28 -2.80 -9.12 -6.89
CA LEU A 28 -1.73 -9.93 -7.48
C LEU A 28 -1.60 -9.59 -8.97
N CYS A 29 -0.66 -8.72 -9.31
CA CYS A 29 -0.48 -8.28 -10.69
C CYS A 29 0.52 -9.14 -11.47
N ASN A 30 1.44 -9.82 -10.78
CA ASN A 30 2.33 -10.79 -11.41
C ASN A 30 2.68 -11.95 -10.49
N LEU A 31 2.59 -13.18 -11.02
CA LEU A 31 3.04 -14.40 -10.37
C LEU A 31 4.17 -15.03 -11.17
N PHE A 32 5.41 -14.86 -10.69
CA PHE A 32 6.57 -15.45 -11.35
C PHE A 32 6.88 -16.82 -10.76
N LYS A 33 7.16 -17.80 -11.62
CA LYS A 33 7.56 -19.15 -11.23
C LYS A 33 8.77 -19.58 -12.06
N ILE A 34 9.68 -20.34 -11.45
CA ILE A 34 10.73 -21.04 -12.19
C ILE A 34 10.27 -22.48 -12.40
N GLU A 35 10.18 -22.90 -13.66
CA GLU A 35 9.78 -24.25 -14.02
C GLU A 35 10.66 -25.30 -13.34
N GLY A 36 10.03 -26.36 -12.83
CA GLY A 36 10.72 -27.43 -12.09
C GLY A 36 11.24 -27.06 -10.70
N LYS A 37 11.06 -25.82 -10.23
CA LYS A 37 11.47 -25.38 -8.88
C LYS A 37 10.28 -24.98 -8.01
N ARG A 38 10.42 -25.15 -6.69
CA ARG A 38 9.49 -24.58 -5.70
C ARG A 38 9.77 -23.10 -5.45
N TYR A 39 9.98 -22.33 -6.53
CA TYR A 39 10.27 -20.91 -6.46
C TYR A 39 9.10 -20.12 -7.04
N GLU A 40 8.52 -19.25 -6.22
CA GLU A 40 7.45 -18.35 -6.61
C GLU A 40 7.77 -16.94 -6.09
N GLN A 41 7.51 -15.92 -6.91
CA GLN A 41 7.53 -14.52 -6.49
C GLN A 41 6.20 -13.86 -6.80
N TYR A 42 5.75 -13.02 -5.88
CA TYR A 42 4.45 -12.38 -5.92
C TYR A 42 4.65 -10.88 -5.99
N THR A 43 4.16 -10.26 -7.06
CA THR A 43 4.16 -8.80 -7.19
C THR A 43 2.74 -8.30 -7.00
N LEU A 44 2.60 -7.36 -6.06
CA LEU A 44 1.33 -6.78 -5.69
C LEU A 44 1.28 -5.31 -6.11
N ALA A 45 0.13 -4.90 -6.62
CA ALA A 45 -0.24 -3.51 -6.81
C ALA A 45 -1.17 -3.09 -5.66
N PHE A 46 -0.95 -1.92 -5.07
CA PHE A 46 -1.78 -1.39 -3.98
C PHE A 46 -2.46 -0.10 -4.39
N PHE A 47 -3.62 0.20 -3.82
CA PHE A 47 -4.50 1.28 -4.27
C PHE A 47 -4.87 2.21 -3.12
N ASN A 48 -5.08 3.49 -3.42
CA ASN A 48 -5.40 4.52 -2.42
C ASN A 48 -6.86 4.48 -1.93
N TYR A 49 -7.27 3.37 -1.33
CA TYR A 49 -8.58 3.23 -0.73
C TYR A 49 -8.46 2.78 0.72
N LEU A 50 -9.30 3.38 1.57
CA LEU A 50 -9.35 3.10 2.99
C LEU A 50 -10.80 2.82 3.39
N PHE A 51 -11.01 1.70 4.06
CA PHE A 51 -12.32 1.25 4.53
C PHE A 51 -12.27 1.02 6.04
N PRO A 52 -13.33 1.39 6.78
CA PRO A 52 -13.38 1.20 8.23
C PRO A 52 -13.53 -0.27 8.64
N ILE A 53 -14.09 -1.11 7.76
CA ILE A 53 -14.32 -2.54 7.97
C ILE A 53 -14.18 -3.29 6.64
N GLU A 54 -13.87 -4.59 6.70
CA GLU A 54 -13.64 -5.42 5.51
C GLU A 54 -14.93 -5.63 4.69
N GLU A 55 -16.08 -5.72 5.34
CA GLU A 55 -17.38 -5.95 4.69
C GLU A 55 -17.72 -4.81 3.73
N LYS A 56 -17.42 -3.57 4.12
CA LYS A 56 -17.65 -2.38 3.29
C LYS A 56 -16.75 -2.39 2.05
N LEU A 57 -15.47 -2.76 2.23
CA LEU A 57 -14.55 -2.97 1.12
C LEU A 57 -15.10 -4.00 0.12
N LYS A 58 -15.59 -5.15 0.63
CA LYS A 58 -16.16 -6.21 -0.22
C LYS A 58 -17.41 -5.76 -0.97
N SER A 59 -18.29 -4.96 -0.36
CA SER A 59 -19.51 -4.47 -1.02
C SER A 59 -19.25 -3.44 -2.10
N GLU A 60 -18.14 -2.68 -2.01
CA GLU A 60 -17.83 -1.58 -2.93
C GLU A 60 -16.77 -1.96 -3.99
N ILE A 61 -16.15 -3.14 -3.90
CA ILE A 61 -14.98 -3.51 -4.72
C ILE A 61 -15.21 -3.38 -6.24
N GLU A 62 -16.41 -3.70 -6.72
CA GLU A 62 -16.76 -3.65 -8.14
C GLU A 62 -16.89 -2.22 -8.68
N THR A 63 -17.14 -1.24 -7.80
CA THR A 63 -17.30 0.17 -8.19
C THR A 63 -15.99 0.96 -8.14
N LEU A 64 -14.93 0.40 -7.55
CA LEU A 64 -13.64 1.07 -7.41
C LEU A 64 -12.92 1.21 -8.76
N ASP A 65 -12.29 2.37 -8.97
CA ASP A 65 -11.34 2.59 -10.05
C ASP A 65 -9.94 2.14 -9.62
N LEU A 66 -9.57 0.94 -10.02
CA LEU A 66 -8.29 0.33 -9.71
C LEU A 66 -7.24 0.59 -10.81
N SER A 67 -7.51 1.48 -11.77
CA SER A 67 -6.59 1.74 -12.89
C SER A 67 -5.29 2.46 -12.49
N LYS A 68 -5.20 3.00 -11.27
CA LYS A 68 -4.05 3.79 -10.79
C LYS A 68 -3.55 3.29 -9.43
N PRO A 69 -2.71 2.24 -9.40
CA PRO A 69 -2.05 1.85 -8.16
C PRO A 69 -1.12 2.96 -7.65
N ILE A 70 -1.04 3.10 -6.32
CA ILE A 70 -0.09 4.01 -5.66
C ILE A 70 1.31 3.44 -5.62
N ILE A 71 1.42 2.11 -5.52
CA ILE A 71 2.71 1.42 -5.51
C ILE A 71 2.55 0.00 -6.04
N ILE A 72 3.57 -0.45 -6.76
CA ILE A 72 3.75 -1.85 -7.16
C ILE A 72 5.06 -2.32 -6.53
N LEU A 73 5.03 -3.50 -5.91
CA LEU A 73 6.20 -4.09 -5.27
C LEU A 73 6.14 -5.61 -5.24
N THR A 74 7.29 -6.24 -5.31
CA THR A 74 7.43 -7.69 -5.07
C THR A 74 7.57 -7.93 -3.57
N ILE A 75 6.69 -8.77 -3.01
CA ILE A 75 6.69 -9.12 -1.59
C ILE A 75 7.57 -10.36 -1.33
N ASN A 76 8.17 -10.43 -0.14
CA ASN A 76 9.07 -11.50 0.25
C ASN A 76 8.35 -12.67 0.95
N GLY A 77 7.27 -13.18 0.34
CA GLY A 77 6.50 -14.27 0.92
C GLY A 77 5.17 -14.51 0.22
N ASN A 78 4.51 -15.62 0.53
CA ASN A 78 3.20 -15.94 0.02
C ASN A 78 2.13 -15.01 0.64
N PRO A 79 1.31 -14.31 -0.16
CA PRO A 79 0.31 -13.35 0.34
C PRO A 79 -0.58 -13.91 1.46
N ILE A 80 -1.03 -15.15 1.32
CA ILE A 80 -1.96 -15.76 2.27
C ILE A 80 -1.20 -16.36 3.46
N LYS A 81 -0.17 -17.18 3.20
CA LYS A 81 0.50 -17.95 4.27
C LYS A 81 1.40 -17.10 5.15
N ASN A 82 2.10 -16.12 4.57
CA ASN A 82 3.06 -15.30 5.29
C ASN A 82 2.43 -14.04 5.86
N TYR A 83 1.41 -13.48 5.19
CA TYR A 83 0.83 -12.19 5.54
C TYR A 83 -0.66 -12.24 5.90
N GLY A 84 -1.31 -13.41 5.82
CA GLY A 84 -2.71 -13.57 6.20
C GLY A 84 -3.68 -12.80 5.32
N LEU A 85 -3.30 -12.43 4.09
CA LEU A 85 -4.18 -11.69 3.20
C LEU A 85 -5.40 -12.52 2.81
N ASN A 86 -6.57 -11.88 2.79
CA ASN A 86 -7.82 -12.55 2.45
C ASN A 86 -8.22 -12.23 1.00
N ILE A 87 -8.61 -13.26 0.24
CA ILE A 87 -9.04 -13.09 -1.14
C ILE A 87 -10.47 -12.54 -1.13
N ILE A 88 -10.67 -11.43 -1.84
CA ILE A 88 -11.97 -10.74 -1.91
C ILE A 88 -12.54 -10.67 -3.33
N GLY A 89 -11.78 -11.08 -4.34
CA GLY A 89 -12.25 -11.10 -5.71
C GLY A 89 -11.14 -11.41 -6.71
N LYS A 90 -11.46 -11.32 -8.00
CA LYS A 90 -10.51 -11.39 -9.11
C LYS A 90 -10.95 -10.42 -10.19
N ARG A 91 -10.05 -9.54 -10.61
CA ARG A 91 -10.30 -8.56 -11.66
C ARG A 91 -9.06 -8.38 -12.50
N GLU A 92 -9.21 -8.35 -13.82
CA GLU A 92 -8.16 -7.90 -14.71
C GLU A 92 -8.18 -6.37 -14.74
N ILE A 93 -7.01 -5.75 -14.56
CA ILE A 93 -6.90 -4.30 -14.40
C ILE A 93 -5.79 -3.77 -15.30
N ASN A 94 -6.15 -2.80 -16.14
CA ASN A 94 -5.21 -2.08 -16.99
C ASN A 94 -4.69 -0.84 -16.24
N TYR A 95 -3.43 -0.87 -15.81
CA TYR A 95 -2.83 0.27 -15.08
C TYR A 95 -2.48 1.42 -16.03
N GLN A 96 -3.07 2.59 -15.80
CA GLN A 96 -2.88 3.76 -16.66
C GLN A 96 -1.58 4.52 -16.37
N ASN A 97 -1.17 4.58 -15.09
CA ASN A 97 0.04 5.31 -14.66
C ASN A 97 1.33 4.47 -14.77
N VAL A 98 1.21 3.15 -14.90
CA VAL A 98 2.34 2.20 -15.02
C VAL A 98 2.02 1.08 -16.02
N PRO A 99 1.65 1.39 -17.28
CA PRO A 99 1.14 0.40 -18.23
C PRO A 99 2.14 -0.72 -18.56
N ASN A 100 3.43 -0.46 -18.41
CA ASN A 100 4.52 -1.38 -18.78
C ASN A 100 5.26 -1.97 -17.57
N TYR A 101 4.67 -2.01 -16.38
CA TYR A 101 5.36 -2.45 -15.14
C TYR A 101 6.00 -3.84 -15.27
N LYS A 102 5.43 -4.76 -16.06
CA LYS A 102 6.00 -6.10 -16.29
C LYS A 102 7.40 -6.06 -16.92
N ASN A 103 7.72 -5.02 -17.70
CA ASN A 103 9.05 -4.87 -18.31
C ASN A 103 10.14 -4.57 -17.26
N GLU A 104 9.75 -4.08 -16.08
CA GLU A 104 10.67 -3.81 -14.97
C GLU A 104 10.76 -5.00 -13.98
N ILE A 105 10.14 -6.14 -14.32
CA ILE A 105 10.28 -7.39 -13.56
C ILE A 105 11.46 -8.19 -14.12
N SER A 106 12.41 -8.53 -13.25
CA SER A 106 13.54 -9.38 -13.60
C SER A 106 13.08 -10.72 -14.17
N GLN A 107 13.56 -11.09 -15.35
CA GLN A 107 13.26 -12.39 -15.98
C GLN A 107 13.92 -13.57 -15.25
N SER A 108 15.00 -13.34 -14.50
CA SER A 108 15.73 -14.40 -13.80
C SER A 108 15.18 -14.67 -12.41
N LEU A 109 14.75 -13.63 -11.70
CA LEU A 109 14.32 -13.72 -10.31
C LEU A 109 12.86 -13.34 -10.07
N GLY A 110 12.16 -12.75 -11.05
CA GLY A 110 10.77 -12.33 -10.89
C GLY A 110 10.57 -11.11 -9.99
N LEU A 111 11.63 -10.35 -9.73
CA LEU A 111 11.62 -9.20 -8.83
C LEU A 111 11.34 -7.91 -9.62
N TYR A 112 10.32 -7.17 -9.22
CA TYR A 112 10.09 -5.80 -9.65
C TYR A 112 11.18 -4.88 -9.10
N ARG A 113 11.51 -3.80 -9.83
CA ARG A 113 12.56 -2.82 -9.48
C ARG A 113 12.51 -2.37 -8.01
N ASN A 114 11.31 -2.27 -7.45
CA ASN A 114 11.08 -1.98 -6.04
C ASN A 114 10.77 -3.27 -5.27
N LYS A 115 11.77 -3.80 -4.56
CA LYS A 115 11.59 -4.90 -3.60
C LYS A 115 11.36 -4.32 -2.20
N SER A 116 10.27 -4.71 -1.55
CA SER A 116 10.09 -4.43 -0.12
C SER A 116 10.14 -5.73 0.68
N GLN A 117 10.84 -5.70 1.81
CA GLN A 117 10.80 -6.78 2.80
C GLN A 117 9.58 -6.66 3.72
N ASP A 118 8.95 -5.48 3.80
CA ASP A 118 7.84 -5.17 4.70
C ASP A 118 6.86 -4.22 4.00
N PHE A 119 5.93 -4.79 3.23
CA PHE A 119 4.90 -3.98 2.57
C PHE A 119 3.88 -3.43 3.56
N ASP A 120 3.67 -4.10 4.70
CA ASP A 120 2.70 -3.68 5.71
C ASP A 120 3.14 -2.35 6.35
N HIS A 121 4.43 -2.19 6.67
CA HIS A 121 4.97 -0.90 7.11
C HIS A 121 4.85 0.19 6.04
N ILE A 122 5.06 -0.16 4.76
CA ILE A 122 4.87 0.78 3.65
C ILE A 122 3.41 1.22 3.54
N LEU A 123 2.46 0.29 3.62
CA LEU A 123 1.04 0.65 3.55
C LEU A 123 0.59 1.42 4.79
N LYS A 124 1.02 1.04 5.99
CA LYS A 124 0.79 1.82 7.22
C LYS A 124 1.41 3.22 7.14
N THR A 125 2.50 3.36 6.41
CA THR A 125 3.14 4.64 6.07
C THR A 125 2.23 5.41 5.09
N PHE A 126 1.72 4.80 4.02
CA PHE A 126 0.81 5.48 3.08
C PHE A 126 -0.60 5.81 3.63
N PHE A 127 -1.13 5.01 4.56
CA PHE A 127 -2.50 5.11 5.06
C PHE A 127 -2.61 5.50 6.54
N GLY A 128 -1.50 5.58 7.25
CA GLY A 128 -1.42 5.96 8.65
C GLY A 128 -0.66 7.26 8.80
N LEU A 129 -1.09 8.07 9.76
CA LEU A 129 -0.35 9.23 10.23
C LEU A 129 1.08 8.80 10.58
N HIS A 130 2.04 9.40 9.92
CA HIS A 130 3.44 9.19 10.23
C HIS A 130 3.81 9.82 11.58
N PRO A 131 4.90 9.36 12.23
CA PRO A 131 5.58 10.12 13.27
C PRO A 131 5.91 11.55 12.82
N TRP A 132 6.17 11.75 11.51
CA TRP A 132 6.37 13.07 10.93
C TRP A 132 5.12 13.88 10.62
N ASP A 133 3.98 13.22 10.50
CA ASP A 133 2.71 13.91 10.49
C ASP A 133 2.34 14.40 11.89
N GLY A 134 2.99 13.90 12.94
CA GLY A 134 2.88 14.41 14.31
C GLY A 134 3.86 15.53 14.67
N PHE A 135 4.73 15.95 13.75
CA PHE A 135 5.65 17.05 14.05
C PHE A 135 4.92 18.39 14.03
N TYR A 136 5.05 19.11 15.13
CA TYR A 136 4.44 20.42 15.34
C TYR A 136 5.01 21.53 14.42
N LYS A 137 6.05 21.22 13.62
CA LYS A 137 6.71 22.14 12.67
C LYS A 137 7.19 21.42 11.41
N ASP A 138 7.06 22.11 10.28
CA ASP A 138 7.42 21.61 8.94
C ASP A 138 8.92 21.28 8.76
N ASN A 139 9.78 21.91 9.57
CA ASN A 139 11.23 21.73 9.53
C ASN A 139 11.77 20.77 10.60
N TYR A 140 10.92 20.13 11.41
CA TYR A 140 11.38 19.28 12.52
C TYR A 140 12.34 18.16 12.05
N VAL A 141 12.04 17.53 10.90
CA VAL A 141 12.92 16.51 10.32
C VAL A 141 14.31 17.10 10.04
N ASP A 142 14.36 18.34 9.56
CA ASP A 142 15.63 19.02 9.26
C ASP A 142 16.41 19.36 10.55
N GLU A 143 15.72 19.54 11.68
CA GLU A 143 16.32 19.82 13.00
C GLU A 143 16.88 18.57 13.70
N VAL A 144 16.33 17.39 13.43
CA VAL A 144 16.74 16.12 14.10
C VAL A 144 17.64 15.24 13.23
N LEU A 145 17.87 15.61 11.97
CA LEU A 145 18.82 14.91 11.11
C LEU A 145 20.24 15.10 11.62
N THR A 146 20.95 13.99 11.80
CA THR A 146 22.36 13.99 12.16
C THR A 146 23.17 14.74 11.10
N GLU A 147 24.10 15.59 11.54
CA GLU A 147 24.95 16.41 10.67
C GLU A 147 25.57 15.57 9.55
N GLY A 148 25.38 16.00 8.29
CA GLY A 148 25.80 15.26 7.08
C GLY A 148 24.76 14.31 6.49
N THR A 149 23.61 14.11 7.13
CA THR A 149 22.52 13.28 6.59
C THR A 149 21.64 14.10 5.65
N VAL A 150 21.57 13.71 4.38
CA VAL A 150 20.75 14.41 3.36
C VAL A 150 19.34 13.83 3.35
N LYS A 151 18.33 14.70 3.55
CA LYS A 151 16.92 14.36 3.36
C LYS A 151 16.68 13.81 1.96
N ARG A 152 16.12 12.61 1.85
CA ARG A 152 15.85 12.00 0.55
C ARG A 152 14.81 12.84 -0.22
N LYS A 153 15.03 13.02 -1.52
CA LYS A 153 14.21 13.89 -2.38
C LYS A 153 12.77 13.41 -2.56
N ASP A 154 12.52 12.12 -2.35
CA ASP A 154 11.19 11.50 -2.44
C ASP A 154 10.30 11.78 -1.21
N VAL A 155 10.88 12.22 -0.09
CA VAL A 155 10.12 12.66 1.10
C VAL A 155 9.34 13.95 0.83
N LYS A 156 9.77 14.75 -0.15
CA LYS A 156 9.20 16.07 -0.46
C LYS A 156 7.92 16.03 -1.31
N TYR A 157 7.43 14.85 -1.66
CA TYR A 157 6.24 14.67 -2.51
C TYR A 157 5.06 14.02 -1.77
N LEU A 158 5.07 14.06 -0.43
CA LEU A 158 3.84 13.84 0.32
C LEU A 158 2.96 15.08 0.07
N LYS A 159 1.84 14.84 -0.62
CA LYS A 159 0.83 15.83 -0.97
C LYS A 159 0.59 16.83 0.17
N ASP A 160 0.67 18.13 -0.13
CA ASP A 160 0.17 19.16 0.78
C ASP A 160 -1.36 19.05 0.81
N PHE A 161 -1.89 18.49 1.89
CA PHE A 161 -3.33 18.36 2.08
C PHE A 161 -3.93 19.71 2.47
N SER A 162 -5.03 20.11 1.83
CA SER A 162 -5.80 21.27 2.30
C SER A 162 -6.43 20.98 3.68
N VAL A 163 -6.84 22.03 4.40
CA VAL A 163 -7.49 21.87 5.70
C VAL A 163 -8.78 21.04 5.58
N GLU A 164 -9.51 21.19 4.48
CA GLU A 164 -10.71 20.41 4.16
C GLU A 164 -10.38 18.93 3.94
N GLU A 165 -9.28 18.62 3.24
CA GLU A 165 -8.82 17.26 3.05
C GLU A 165 -8.36 16.65 4.39
N LEU A 166 -7.65 17.41 5.21
CA LEU A 166 -7.24 16.98 6.56
C LEU A 166 -8.45 16.74 7.48
N LYS A 167 -9.53 17.53 7.39
CA LYS A 167 -10.78 17.28 8.14
C LYS A 167 -11.45 15.95 7.75
N GLN A 168 -11.29 15.52 6.49
CA GLN A 168 -11.87 14.27 6.00
C GLN A 168 -11.03 13.05 6.37
N ILE A 169 -9.71 13.23 6.49
CA ILE A 169 -8.74 12.15 6.69
C ILE A 169 -8.41 11.97 8.18
N LEU A 170 -8.35 13.06 8.96
CA LEU A 170 -7.99 13.03 10.37
C LEU A 170 -9.22 12.83 11.27
N PRO A 171 -9.10 12.06 12.37
CA PRO A 171 -10.15 12.00 13.38
C PRO A 171 -10.47 13.41 13.92
N ALA A 172 -11.75 13.68 14.20
CA ALA A 172 -12.20 15.00 14.70
C ALA A 172 -11.46 15.50 15.96
N ASN A 173 -10.87 14.58 16.74
CA ASN A 173 -10.10 14.88 17.94
C ASN A 173 -8.58 14.93 17.73
N SER A 174 -8.11 14.91 16.48
CA SER A 174 -6.68 15.02 16.16
C SER A 174 -6.11 16.34 16.68
N ILE A 175 -5.05 16.26 17.49
CA ILE A 175 -4.34 17.43 18.03
C ILE A 175 -3.83 18.33 16.89
N LYS A 176 -3.36 17.72 15.79
CA LYS A 176 -2.90 18.45 14.60
C LYS A 176 -4.03 19.19 13.90
N LEU A 177 -5.21 18.58 13.78
CA LEU A 177 -6.36 19.26 13.20
C LEU A 177 -6.80 20.45 14.06
N LYS A 178 -6.77 20.31 15.39
CA LYS A 178 -7.06 21.41 16.32
C LYS A 178 -6.06 22.55 16.18
N GLN A 179 -4.76 22.25 16.16
CA GLN A 179 -3.71 23.25 15.99
C GLN A 179 -3.76 23.98 14.65
N ILE A 180 -4.14 23.30 13.57
CA ILE A 180 -4.32 23.91 12.25
C ILE A 180 -5.53 24.85 12.25
N LEU A 181 -6.63 24.48 12.92
CA LEU A 181 -7.83 25.30 13.04
C LEU A 181 -7.67 26.50 13.99
N GLU A 182 -6.79 26.39 14.99
CA GLU A 182 -6.47 27.48 15.93
C GLU A 182 -5.54 28.55 15.33
N ASN A 183 -4.81 28.23 14.27
CA ASN A 183 -3.86 29.13 13.59
C ASN A 183 -4.38 29.72 12.26
N GLN A 184 -5.68 29.55 11.96
CA GLN A 184 -6.39 30.26 10.89
C GLN A 184 -7.00 31.57 11.41
#